data_AF-A0AA36BZM9-F1
#
_entry.id   AF-A0AA36BZM9-F1
#
_cell.length_a   1.000
_cell.length_b   1.000
_cell.length_c   1.000
_cell.angle_alpha   90.00
_cell.angle_beta   90.00
_cell.angle_gamma   90.00
#
_symmetry.space_group_name_H-M   'P 1'
#
loop_
_entity.id
_entity.type
_entity.pdbx_description
1 polymer ?
#
loop_
_entity_poly.entity_id
_entity_poly.type
_entity_poly.pdbx_seq_one_letter_code
_entity_poly.pdbx_strand_id
1 'polypeptide(L)'
;MKGSKIWLSDDVERKLPNISAKELMIHFPASYLVECDFSAVEGLLLVKRSRLEITKRGALWLKLKKLSPRIKEICHIHQAQGTQ
;
A
#
# COMPACT_ATOMS: atom_id res chain seq x y z
N MET A 1 42.41 -8.75 10.41
CA MET A 1 41.00 -8.56 9.99
C MET A 1 40.91 -8.85 8.49
N LYS A 2 40.41 -10.04 8.15
CA LYS A 2 40.32 -10.55 6.77
C LYS A 2 38.85 -10.36 6.35
N GLY A 3 38.55 -9.30 5.59
CA GLY A 3 37.17 -8.99 5.23
C GLY A 3 36.95 -8.07 4.03
N SER A 4 38.00 -7.49 3.44
CA SER A 4 37.83 -6.42 2.45
C SER A 4 37.82 -6.86 0.98
N LYS A 5 37.82 -8.17 0.67
CA LYS A 5 37.96 -8.66 -0.72
C LYS A 5 36.73 -9.37 -1.30
N ILE A 6 35.60 -9.36 -0.61
CA ILE A 6 34.39 -10.09 -1.05
C ILE A 6 33.77 -9.45 -2.31
N TRP A 7 33.96 -8.14 -2.50
CA TRP A 7 33.34 -7.37 -3.58
C TRP A 7 34.21 -7.19 -4.82
N LEU A 8 35.46 -7.68 -4.80
CA LEU A 8 36.40 -7.60 -5.92
C LEU A 8 36.41 -8.92 -6.69
N SER A 9 35.23 -9.38 -7.12
CA SER A 9 35.10 -10.61 -7.92
C SER A 9 35.18 -10.28 -9.41
N ASP A 10 35.94 -11.09 -10.16
CA ASP A 10 36.10 -11.00 -11.63
C ASP A 10 34.75 -10.98 -12.39
N ASP A 11 33.67 -11.47 -11.78
CA ASP A 11 32.31 -11.41 -12.33
C ASP A 11 31.74 -9.99 -12.44
N VAL A 12 32.10 -9.08 -11.52
CA VAL A 12 31.62 -7.70 -11.53
C VAL A 12 32.32 -6.90 -12.64
N GLU A 13 33.64 -7.04 -12.75
CA GLU A 13 34.42 -6.42 -13.84
C GLU A 13 33.98 -6.92 -15.22
N ARG A 14 33.61 -8.21 -15.35
CA ARG A 14 33.11 -8.76 -16.62
C ARG A 14 31.73 -8.22 -16.99
N LYS A 15 30.84 -8.04 -16.01
CA LYS A 15 29.46 -7.56 -16.23
C LYS A 15 29.37 -6.05 -16.44
N LEU A 16 30.28 -5.29 -15.82
CA LEU A 16 30.31 -3.84 -15.86
C LEU A 16 31.73 -3.34 -16.19
N PRO A 17 32.21 -3.54 -17.43
CA PRO A 17 33.62 -3.31 -17.80
C PRO A 17 34.07 -1.85 -17.70
N ASN A 18 33.13 -0.90 -17.57
CA ASN A 18 33.42 0.53 -17.56
C ASN A 18 33.13 1.20 -16.21
N ILE A 19 32.73 0.45 -15.18
CA ILE A 19 32.37 0.99 -13.87
C ILE A 19 33.31 0.40 -12.83
N SER A 20 34.06 1.26 -12.14
CA SER A 20 34.97 0.78 -11.09
C SER A 20 34.18 0.16 -9.93
N ALA A 21 34.74 -0.85 -9.25
CA ALA A 21 34.12 -1.44 -8.06
C ALA A 21 33.79 -0.39 -6.98
N LYS A 22 34.59 0.69 -6.92
CA LYS A 22 34.36 1.84 -6.04
C LYS A 22 33.11 2.65 -6.44
N GLU A 23 32.90 2.92 -7.73
CA GLU A 23 31.66 3.55 -8.20
C GLU A 23 30.45 2.67 -7.93
N LEU A 24 30.54 1.37 -8.20
CA LEU A 24 29.44 0.46 -7.92
C LEU A 24 29.10 0.44 -6.42
N MET A 25 30.10 0.43 -5.55
CA MET A 25 29.90 0.50 -4.09
C MET A 25 29.34 1.84 -3.60
N ILE A 26 29.45 2.92 -4.37
CA ILE A 26 28.85 4.21 -4.03
C ILE A 26 27.42 4.29 -4.57
N HIS A 27 27.19 3.81 -5.79
CA HIS A 27 25.88 3.82 -6.44
C HIS A 27 24.91 2.80 -5.84
N PHE A 28 25.37 1.59 -5.51
CA PHE A 28 24.52 0.50 -5.04
C PHE A 28 23.84 0.81 -3.70
N PRO A 29 24.52 1.30 -2.65
CA PRO A 29 23.85 1.68 -1.41
C PRO A 29 22.89 2.84 -1.61
N ALA A 30 23.23 3.81 -2.48
CA ALA A 30 22.36 4.96 -2.74
C ALA A 30 21.07 4.57 -3.45
N SER A 31 21.14 3.78 -4.53
CA SER A 31 19.94 3.32 -5.24
C SER A 31 19.10 2.37 -4.38
N TYR A 32 19.75 1.46 -3.64
CA TYR A 32 19.06 0.53 -2.74
C TYR A 32 18.31 1.26 -1.62
N LEU A 33 18.93 2.27 -0.99
CA LEU A 33 18.27 3.06 0.04
C LEU A 33 17.06 3.82 -0.52
N VAL A 34 17.20 4.40 -1.70
CA VAL A 34 16.09 5.08 -2.40
C VAL A 34 14.95 4.08 -2.66
N GLU A 35 15.24 2.92 -3.26
CA GLU A 35 14.23 1.90 -3.53
C GLU A 35 13.54 1.40 -2.24
N CYS A 36 14.30 1.19 -1.17
CA CYS A 36 13.76 0.80 0.14
C CYS A 36 12.82 1.87 0.72
N ASP A 37 13.21 3.14 0.68
CA ASP A 37 12.39 4.24 1.19
C ASP A 37 11.10 4.40 0.37
N PHE A 38 11.20 4.34 -0.95
CA PHE A 38 10.02 4.39 -1.82
C PHE A 38 9.08 3.21 -1.58
N SER A 39 9.61 2.00 -1.42
CA SER A 39 8.82 0.81 -1.10
C SER A 39 8.13 0.90 0.28
N ALA A 40 8.83 1.44 1.29
CA ALA A 40 8.26 1.68 2.61
C ALA A 40 7.12 2.73 2.57
N VAL A 41 7.31 3.80 1.81
CA VAL A 41 6.28 4.84 1.58
C VAL A 41 5.08 4.25 0.83
N GLU A 42 5.30 3.43 -0.19
CA GLU A 42 4.24 2.74 -0.92
C GLU A 42 3.43 1.80 -0.01
N GLY A 43 4.11 0.99 0.81
CA GLY A 43 3.47 0.13 1.82
C GLY A 43 2.63 0.94 2.81
N LEU A 44 3.14 2.07 3.29
CA LEU A 44 2.39 2.97 4.18
C LEU A 44 1.15 3.57 3.50
N LEU A 45 1.26 3.98 2.24
CA LEU A 45 0.14 4.48 1.43
C LEU A 45 -0.92 3.40 1.19
N LEU A 46 -0.50 2.16 0.91
CA LEU A 46 -1.38 1.02 0.70
C LEU A 46 -2.16 0.67 1.98
N VAL A 47 -1.46 0.64 3.13
CA VAL A 47 -2.06 0.39 4.46
C VAL A 47 -3.01 1.50 4.87
N LYS A 48 -2.68 2.77 4.60
CA LYS A 48 -3.61 3.89 4.85
C LYS A 48 -4.86 3.80 3.97
N ARG A 49 -4.71 3.44 2.69
CA ARG A 49 -5.86 3.24 1.79
C ARG A 49 -6.75 2.08 2.23
N SER A 50 -6.18 0.92 2.57
CA SER A 50 -6.96 -0.23 3.02
C SER A 50 -7.71 0.07 4.32
N ARG A 51 -7.07 0.72 5.29
CA ARG A 51 -7.73 1.16 6.53
C ARG A 51 -8.84 2.18 6.27
N LEU A 52 -8.60 3.18 5.41
CA LEU A 52 -9.60 4.19 5.09
C LEU A 52 -10.83 3.58 4.39
N GLU A 53 -10.60 2.67 3.45
CA GLU A 53 -11.67 1.92 2.77
C GLU A 53 -12.46 1.04 3.74
N ILE A 54 -11.78 0.32 4.64
CA ILE A 54 -12.43 -0.53 5.66
C ILE A 54 -13.27 0.33 6.63
N THR A 55 -12.72 1.45 7.14
CA THR A 55 -13.44 2.33 8.07
C THR A 55 -14.62 3.03 7.39
N LYS A 56 -14.46 3.55 6.16
CA LYS A 56 -15.54 4.18 5.40
C LYS A 56 -16.64 3.18 5.04
N ARG A 57 -16.29 1.98 4.58
CA ARG A 57 -17.23 0.91 4.24
C ARG A 57 -18.01 0.43 5.46
N GLY A 58 -17.33 0.22 6.60
CA GLY A 58 -17.98 -0.18 7.85
C GLY A 58 -18.97 0.87 8.34
N ALA A 59 -18.58 2.15 8.34
CA ALA A 59 -19.46 3.25 8.72
C ALA A 59 -20.65 3.41 7.75
N LEU A 60 -20.42 3.27 6.44
CA LEU A 60 -21.47 3.31 5.43
C LEU A 60 -22.47 2.16 5.60
N TRP A 61 -21.98 0.94 5.80
CA TRP A 61 -22.83 -0.23 6.03
C TRP A 61 -23.66 -0.09 7.30
N LEU A 62 -23.08 0.44 8.39
CA LEU A 62 -23.81 0.73 9.62
C LEU A 62 -24.93 1.76 9.39
N LYS A 63 -24.65 2.84 8.65
CA LYS A 63 -25.66 3.84 8.27
C LYS A 63 -26.77 3.24 7.41
N LEU A 64 -26.43 2.41 6.42
CA LEU A 64 -27.39 1.72 5.56
C LEU A 64 -28.25 0.71 6.33
N LYS A 65 -27.65 -0.05 7.26
CA LYS A 65 -28.37 -0.96 8.17
C LYS A 65 -29.36 -0.22 9.06
N LYS A 66 -29.01 0.98 9.53
CA LYS A 66 -29.92 1.83 10.31
C LYS A 66 -31.05 2.43 9.45
N LEU A 67 -30.77 2.71 8.18
CA LEU A 67 -31.74 3.29 7.25
C LEU A 67 -32.77 2.27 6.76
N SER A 68 -32.37 1.01 6.52
CA SER A 68 -33.25 -0.05 6.00
C SER A 68 -34.55 -0.27 6.80
N PRO A 69 -34.53 -0.48 8.13
CA PRO A 69 -35.75 -0.64 8.92
C PRO A 69 -36.54 0.67 9.01
N ARG A 70 -35.86 1.82 9.04
CA ARG A 70 -36.50 3.14 9.08
C ARG A 70 -37.29 3.44 7.79
N ILE A 71 -36.79 3.01 6.63
CA ILE A 71 -37.53 3.09 5.36
C ILE A 71 -38.76 2.20 5.43
N LYS A 72 -38.65 0.96 5.92
CA LYS A 72 -39.80 0.06 6.05
C LYS A 72 -40.87 0.61 7.00
N GLU A 73 -40.45 1.20 8.11
CA GLU A 73 -41.33 1.85 9.08
C GLU A 73 -42.07 3.04 8.44
N ILE A 74 -41.35 3.92 7.72
CA ILE A 74 -41.96 5.04 6.99
C ILE A 74 -42.93 4.53 5.92
N CYS A 75 -42.55 3.50 5.15
CA CYS A 75 -43.42 2.87 4.16
C CYS A 75 -44.68 2.26 4.78
N HIS A 76 -44.59 1.67 5.97
CA HIS A 76 -45.74 1.10 6.68
C HIS A 76 -46.66 2.19 7.24
N ILE A 77 -46.11 3.29 7.75
CA ILE A 77 -46.87 4.45 8.25
C ILE A 77 -47.59 5.17 7.10
N HIS A 78 -46.95 5.27 5.93
CA HIS A 78 -47.47 5.98 4.77
C HIS A 78 -48.11 5.05 3.73
N GLN A 79 -48.30 3.77 4.05
CA GLN A 79 -49.05 2.87 3.18
C GLN A 79 -50.49 3.39 3.15
N ALA A 80 -50.92 3.89 1.99
CA ALA A 80 -52.26 4.42 1.80
C ALA A 80 -53.26 3.36 2.29
N GLN A 81 -53.95 3.65 3.38
CA GLN A 81 -55.02 2.82 3.90
C GLN A 81 -56.17 2.90 2.90
N GLY A 82 -56.22 1.96 1.95
CA GLY A 82 -57.35 1.78 1.05
C GLY A 82 -56.92 1.66 -0.40
N THR A 83 -56.86 0.41 -0.86
CA THR A 83 -57.68 0.03 -2.01
C THR A 83 -58.25 -1.34 -1.64
N GLN A 84 -59.48 -1.31 -1.10
CA GLN A 84 -60.39 -2.44 -1.19
C GLN A 84 -60.82 -2.63 -2.64
#